data_AF-A0A931P5Q7-F1
#
_entry.id   AF-A0A931P5Q7-F1
#
_cell.length_a   1.000
_cell.length_b   1.000
_cell.length_c   1.000
_cell.angle_alpha   90.00
_cell.angle_beta   90.00
_cell.angle_gamma   90.00
#
_symmetry.space_group_name_H-M   'P 1'
#
loop_
_entity.id
_entity.type
_entity.pdbx_description
1 polymer ?
#
loop_
_entity_poly.entity_id
_entity_poly.type
_entity_poly.pdbx_seq_one_letter_code
_entity_poly.pdbx_strand_id
1 'polypeptide(L)'
;MSLELEILDQLTGGDLLVALVREAFDENERFLQAVKAMLNAGEVELIDSDGAVLPRWKWHFALENMNQQTWLSITAAGIRRIA
;
A
#
# COMPACT_ATOMS: atom_id res chain seq x y z
N MET A 1 3.05 -17.95 -2.77
CA MET A 1 3.43 -16.57 -2.46
C MET A 1 2.15 -15.85 -2.02
N SER A 2 2.18 -15.09 -0.92
CA SER A 2 0.99 -14.34 -0.51
C SER A 2 0.95 -12.99 -1.23
N LEU A 3 -0.23 -12.41 -1.39
CA LEU A 3 -0.44 -11.13 -2.07
C LEU A 3 0.37 -10.01 -1.40
N GLU A 4 0.48 -10.05 -0.07
CA GLU A 4 1.27 -9.09 0.71
C GLU A 4 2.76 -9.16 0.36
N LEU A 5 3.32 -10.36 0.20
CA LEU A 5 4.73 -10.52 -0.14
C LEU A 5 5.02 -10.03 -1.56
N GLU A 6 4.09 -10.25 -2.50
CA GLU A 6 4.21 -9.75 -3.86
C GLU A 6 4.16 -8.22 -3.91
N ILE A 7 3.26 -7.59 -3.15
CA ILE A 7 3.20 -6.12 -3.03
C ILE A 7 4.48 -5.57 -2.41
N LEU A 8 4.96 -6.17 -1.32
CA LEU A 8 6.20 -5.74 -0.67
C LEU A 8 7.41 -5.89 -1.60
N ASP A 9 7.51 -6.99 -2.35
CA ASP A 9 8.57 -7.20 -3.34
C ASP A 9 8.54 -6.12 -4.43
N GLN A 10 7.35 -5.79 -4.96
CA GLN A 10 7.22 -4.71 -5.95
C GLN A 10 7.63 -3.34 -5.38
N LEU A 11 7.31 -3.05 -4.11
CA LEU A 11 7.68 -1.80 -3.47
C LEU A 11 9.19 -1.66 -3.21
N THR A 12 9.98 -2.73 -3.31
CA THR A 12 11.45 -2.60 -3.29
C THR A 12 12.00 -1.86 -4.51
N GLY A 13 11.23 -1.83 -5.62
CA GLY A 13 11.54 -1.05 -6.81
C GLY A 13 11.22 0.43 -6.68
N GLY A 14 10.52 0.84 -5.61
CA GLY A 14 10.09 2.22 -5.35
C GLY A 14 8.62 2.32 -4.97
N ASP A 15 8.20 3.54 -4.62
CA ASP A 15 6.82 3.82 -4.24
C ASP A 15 5.86 3.65 -5.42
N LEU A 16 4.68 3.07 -5.17
CA LEU A 16 3.70 2.77 -6.20
C LEU A 16 2.38 3.48 -5.94
N LEU A 17 1.75 4.00 -7.00
CA LEU A 17 0.41 4.55 -6.88
C LEU A 17 -0.59 3.45 -6.48
N VAL A 18 -1.40 3.72 -5.46
CA VAL A 18 -2.43 2.78 -4.98
C VAL A 18 -3.37 2.37 -6.10
N ALA A 19 -3.71 3.30 -6.99
CA ALA A 19 -4.53 3.02 -8.17
C ALA A 19 -3.86 2.02 -9.14
N LEU A 20 -2.55 2.14 -9.36
CA LEU A 20 -1.80 1.25 -10.25
C LEU A 20 -1.68 -0.15 -9.66
N VAL A 21 -1.33 -0.26 -8.38
CA VAL A 21 -1.22 -1.56 -7.70
C VAL A 21 -2.58 -2.26 -7.72
N ARG A 22 -3.66 -1.52 -7.50
CA ARG A 22 -5.02 -2.06 -7.55
C ARG A 22 -5.39 -2.58 -8.94
N GLU A 23 -5.05 -1.88 -10.01
CA GLU A 23 -5.31 -2.35 -11.40
C GLU A 23 -4.54 -3.64 -11.74
N ALA A 24 -3.40 -3.87 -11.09
CA ALA A 24 -2.63 -5.09 -11.28
C ALA A 24 -3.28 -6.34 -10.64
N PHE A 25 -4.29 -6.17 -9.78
CA PHE A 25 -4.96 -7.27 -9.07
C PHE A 25 -6.46 -7.33 -9.41
N ASP A 26 -6.89 -8.42 -10.06
CA ASP A 26 -8.30 -8.66 -10.43
C ASP A 26 -9.27 -8.70 -9.21
N GLU A 27 -8.75 -9.02 -8.02
CA GLU A 27 -9.52 -9.16 -6.77
C GLU A 27 -9.40 -7.91 -5.86
N ASN A 28 -10.09 -6.83 -6.24
CA ASN A 28 -10.10 -5.55 -5.53
C ASN A 28 -10.30 -5.67 -4.00
N GLU A 29 -11.24 -6.48 -3.53
CA GLU A 29 -11.51 -6.62 -2.09
C GLU A 29 -10.34 -7.27 -1.34
N ARG A 30 -9.73 -8.28 -1.95
CA ARG A 30 -8.59 -8.99 -1.36
C ARG A 30 -7.35 -8.10 -1.31
N PHE A 31 -7.13 -7.30 -2.35
CA PHE A 31 -6.10 -6.26 -2.37
C PHE A 31 -6.29 -5.25 -1.22
N LEU A 32 -7.50 -4.70 -1.08
CA LEU A 32 -7.80 -3.75 -0.02
C LEU A 32 -7.59 -4.34 1.38
N GLN A 33 -7.98 -5.60 1.58
CA GLN A 33 -7.74 -6.30 2.85
C GLN A 33 -6.25 -6.49 3.12
N ALA A 34 -5.46 -6.91 2.11
CA ALA A 34 -4.02 -7.08 2.22
C ALA A 34 -3.32 -5.76 2.56
N VAL A 35 -3.58 -4.69 1.81
CA VAL A 35 -3.01 -3.35 2.08
C VAL A 35 -3.40 -2.85 3.46
N LYS A 36 -4.67 -3.01 3.86
CA LYS A 36 -5.12 -2.62 5.20
C LYS A 36 -4.42 -3.43 6.29
N ALA A 37 -4.17 -4.73 6.09
CA ALA A 37 -3.42 -5.54 7.04
C ALA A 37 -1.97 -5.05 7.17
N MET A 38 -1.28 -4.79 6.05
CA MET A 38 0.09 -4.27 6.04
C MET A 38 0.19 -2.87 6.67
N LEU A 39 -0.78 -1.98 6.41
CA LEU A 39 -0.86 -0.67 7.06
C LEU A 39 -1.02 -0.78 8.59
N ASN A 40 -1.87 -1.70 9.06
CA ASN A 40 -2.02 -1.93 10.50
C ASN A 40 -0.77 -2.56 11.14
N ALA A 41 -0.03 -3.37 10.38
CA ALA A 41 1.25 -3.94 10.80
C ALA A 41 2.41 -2.93 10.74
N GLY A 42 2.20 -1.77 10.10
CA GLY A 42 3.23 -0.75 9.89
C GLY A 42 4.27 -1.15 8.84
N GLU A 43 3.96 -2.12 7.99
CA GLU A 43 4.86 -2.64 6.95
C GLU A 43 4.90 -1.74 5.71
N VAL A 44 3.80 -1.03 5.48
CA VAL A 44 3.65 -0.03 4.43
C VAL A 44 3.02 1.23 5.01
N GLU A 45 3.17 2.33 4.30
CA GLU A 45 2.51 3.59 4.60
C GLU A 45 1.88 4.19 3.35
N LEU A 46 0.85 5.01 3.55
CA LEU A 46 0.22 5.76 2.47
C LEU A 46 0.78 7.18 2.48
N ILE A 47 1.22 7.67 1.33
CA ILE A 47 1.78 9.00 1.14
C ILE A 47 0.87 9.79 0.20
N ASP A 48 0.57 11.05 0.51
CA ASP A 48 -0.17 11.93 -0.38
C ASP A 48 0.72 12.57 -1.47
N SER A 49 0.11 13.37 -2.36
CA SER A 49 0.83 14.07 -3.43
C SER A 49 1.90 15.04 -2.92
N ASP A 50 1.78 15.49 -1.68
CA ASP A 50 2.69 16.45 -1.07
C ASP A 50 3.86 15.73 -0.34
N GLY A 51 3.90 14.40 -0.40
CA GLY A 51 4.92 13.59 0.26
C GLY A 51 4.66 13.36 1.74
N ALA A 52 3.47 13.67 2.26
CA ALA A 52 3.13 13.50 3.66
C ALA A 52 2.47 12.14 3.92
N VAL A 53 2.86 11.50 5.03
CA VAL A 53 2.25 10.24 5.48
C VAL A 53 0.81 10.50 5.91
N LEU A 54 -0.12 9.77 5.30
CA LEU A 54 -1.54 9.86 5.59
C LEU A 54 -1.84 9.26 6.97
N PRO A 55 -2.50 10.01 7.86
CA PRO A 55 -2.91 9.51 9.16
C PRO A 55 -3.99 8.42 9.04
N ARG A 56 -4.05 7.53 10.02
CA ARG A 56 -4.91 6.33 10.03
C ARG A 56 -6.37 6.57 9.67
N TRP A 57 -6.95 7.68 10.12
CA TRP A 57 -8.34 8.02 9.84
C TRP A 57 -8.62 8.34 8.36
N LYS A 58 -7.60 8.72 7.58
CA LYS A 58 -7.71 8.97 6.14
C LYS A 58 -7.54 7.72 5.28
N TRP A 59 -7.04 6.60 5.83
CA TRP A 59 -6.72 5.42 5.04
C TRP A 59 -7.92 4.86 4.29
N HIS A 60 -9.07 4.76 4.96
CA HIS A 60 -10.30 4.26 4.35
C HIS A 60 -10.72 5.12 3.16
N PHE A 61 -10.70 6.46 3.32
CA PHE A 61 -11.01 7.38 2.23
C PHE A 61 -10.02 7.26 1.07
N ALA A 62 -8.72 7.19 1.35
CA ALA A 62 -7.68 7.10 0.32
C ALA A 62 -7.76 5.80 -0.49
N LEU A 63 -8.04 4.67 0.19
CA LEU A 63 -8.14 3.36 -0.44
C LEU A 63 -9.45 3.17 -1.24
N GLU A 64 -10.56 3.73 -0.78
CA GLU A 64 -11.87 3.58 -1.43
C GLU A 64 -12.11 4.58 -2.56
N ASN A 65 -11.67 5.83 -2.41
CA ASN A 65 -11.93 6.88 -3.39
C ASN A 65 -10.94 6.88 -4.56
N MET A 66 -10.11 5.83 -4.70
CA MET A 66 -9.16 5.66 -5.80
C MET A 66 -8.40 6.95 -6.12
N ASN A 67 -7.95 7.67 -5.08
CA ASN A 67 -7.31 8.94 -5.33
C ASN A 67 -5.99 8.66 -6.06
N GLN A 68 -5.91 9.07 -7.34
CA GLN A 68 -4.75 8.84 -8.22
C GLN A 68 -3.46 9.53 -7.73
N GLN A 69 -3.54 10.18 -6.58
CA GLN A 69 -2.48 10.93 -5.93
C GLN A 69 -2.01 10.28 -4.62
N THR A 70 -2.50 9.09 -4.28
CA THR A 70 -2.02 8.35 -3.10
C THR A 70 -1.00 7.30 -3.51
N TRP A 71 0.16 7.36 -2.89
CA TRP A 71 1.26 6.44 -3.05
C TRP A 71 1.29 5.44 -1.89
N LEU A 72 1.69 4.23 -2.19
CA LEU A 72 2.02 3.18 -1.24
C LEU A 72 3.54 3.12 -1.16
N SER A 73 4.08 3.22 0.04
CA SER A 73 5.53 3.15 0.30
C SER A 73 5.83 2.05 1.31
N ILE A 74 6.99 1.42 1.16
CA ILE A 74 7.45 0.37 2.05
C ILE A 74 8.22 0.96 3.23
N THR A 75 7.92 0.50 4.44
CA THR A 75 8.65 0.92 5.64
C THR A 75 9.81 -0.03 5.92
N ALA A 76 10.67 0.34 6.87
CA ALA A 76 11.70 -0.57 7.38
C ALA A 76 11.13 -1.89 7.95
N ALA A 77 9.89 -1.89 8.45
CA ALA A 77 9.24 -3.12 8.92
C ALA A 77 8.83 -4.02 7.75
N GLY A 78 8.32 -3.45 6.66
CA GLY A 78 7.99 -4.18 5.44
C GLY A 78 9.22 -4.84 4.81
N ILE A 79 10.34 -4.11 4.73
CA ILE A 79 11.60 -4.67 4.20
C ILE A 79 12.06 -5.89 5.01
N ARG A 80 11.98 -5.85 6.34
CA ARG A 80 12.38 -6.98 7.20
C ARG A 80 11.51 -8.22 7.02
N ARG A 81 10.29 -8.09 6.51
CA ARG A 81 9.38 -9.21 6.29
C ARG A 81 9.73 -10.00 5.03
N ILE A 82 10.40 -9.38 4.07
CA ILE A 82 10.79 -9.99 2.78
C ILE A 82 12.30 -10.30 2.67
N ALA A 83 13.10 -9.89 3.66
CA ALA A 83 14.52 -10.21 3.80
C ALA A 83 14.74 -11.57 4.49
#